data_AF-A0A496V2D2-F1
#
_entry.id   AF-A0A496V2D2-F1
#
_cell.length_a   1.000
_cell.length_b   1.000
_cell.length_c   1.000
_cell.angle_alpha   90.00
_cell.angle_beta   90.00
_cell.angle_gamma   90.00
#
_symmetry.space_group_name_H-M   'P 1'
#
loop_
_entity.id
_entity.type
_entity.pdbx_description
1 polymer ?
#
loop_
_entity_poly.entity_id
_entity_poly.type
_entity_poly.pdbx_seq_one_letter_code
_entity_poly.pdbx_strand_id
1 'polypeptide(L)'
;MPITRFKFTDKKENWHLEETFFDNLNLLLGISGVGKTKILKALEFVCQVATESKCKLNGEAWEIGFKYAGQEYQWKFESSLVKPNFSHFAQPKQSSILFEEVVKKEGDKSTTLLKRNDSSFLLNNEEIPALRQNESAINLLSQIETIRPIHQAFKRVIVSEIIQEKHVGSRMNPQSNHVEPPIGLEQFKENSIKLPTVAKAYWLQQQYPDEFDKIKQEFTSIFTTVEDIKVNLTKEAGGIYEFSVNLKEKTSEKWISQWQMSAGMFRTFAHLIEITMAPEESVIVIDELENGLGTNCMPGLTDFILNKTSHLQVILTSHHPYLIRHIHEKRWKLVKRKGGQVSVINALDIPQLQTDEGVDKFIRLTSLPEYEGGIS
;
A
#
# COMPACT_ATOMS: atom_id res chain seq x y z
N MET A 1 4.31 3.02 -10.35
CA MET A 1 4.75 1.74 -9.80
C MET A 1 3.66 0.65 -9.81
N PRO A 2 2.84 0.42 -10.85
CA PRO A 2 2.07 -0.82 -10.92
C PRO A 2 3.01 -2.04 -10.80
N ILE A 3 2.80 -2.84 -9.76
CA ILE A 3 3.50 -4.09 -9.52
C ILE A 3 2.92 -5.12 -10.50
N THR A 4 3.77 -5.73 -11.30
CA THR A 4 3.35 -6.72 -12.30
C THR A 4 3.45 -8.13 -11.76
N ARG A 5 4.47 -8.41 -10.95
CA ARG A 5 4.67 -9.71 -10.32
C ARG A 5 5.42 -9.61 -9.00
N PHE A 6 5.20 -10.58 -8.14
CA PHE A 6 5.82 -10.65 -6.83
C PHE A 6 6.06 -12.10 -6.41
N LYS A 7 7.26 -12.36 -5.90
CA LYS A 7 7.65 -13.60 -5.25
C LYS A 7 8.39 -13.23 -3.97
N PHE A 8 8.09 -13.92 -2.87
CA PHE A 8 8.67 -13.57 -1.58
C PHE A 8 8.97 -14.83 -0.76
N THR A 9 10.03 -14.77 0.03
CA THR A 9 10.42 -15.83 0.95
C THR A 9 10.93 -15.21 2.23
N ASP A 10 10.38 -15.66 3.34
CA ASP A 10 10.82 -15.40 4.71
C ASP A 10 11.38 -16.72 5.25
N LYS A 11 12.71 -16.87 5.21
CA LYS A 11 13.39 -18.11 5.63
C LYS A 11 13.26 -18.34 7.13
N LYS A 12 13.14 -17.26 7.91
CA LYS A 12 13.07 -17.34 9.38
C LYS A 12 11.73 -17.94 9.81
N GLU A 13 10.64 -17.49 9.21
CA GLU A 13 9.28 -17.98 9.53
C GLU A 13 8.86 -19.15 8.62
N ASN A 14 9.76 -19.68 7.79
CA ASN A 14 9.51 -20.74 6.81
C ASN A 14 8.25 -20.47 5.97
N TRP A 15 8.17 -19.26 5.41
CA TRP A 15 7.00 -18.80 4.67
C TRP A 15 7.41 -18.34 3.26
N HIS A 16 6.76 -18.90 2.24
CA HIS A 16 7.12 -18.75 0.84
C HIS A 16 5.89 -18.39 0.02
N LEU A 17 5.87 -17.19 -0.56
CA LEU A 17 4.92 -16.81 -1.58
C LEU A 17 5.47 -17.22 -2.95
N GLU A 18 4.77 -18.12 -3.61
CA GLU A 18 4.99 -18.45 -5.02
C GLU A 18 4.79 -17.21 -5.90
N GLU A 19 5.36 -17.23 -7.10
CA GLU A 19 5.23 -16.09 -8.01
C GLU A 19 3.74 -15.81 -8.30
N THR A 20 3.34 -14.57 -8.03
CA THR A 20 1.99 -14.07 -8.29
C THR A 20 2.02 -12.83 -9.16
N PHE A 21 0.91 -12.59 -9.88
CA PHE A 21 0.75 -11.49 -10.82
C PHE A 21 -0.42 -10.60 -10.41
N PHE A 22 -0.20 -9.29 -10.48
CA PHE A 22 -1.18 -8.28 -10.10
C PHE A 22 -1.66 -7.48 -11.32
N ASP A 23 -2.97 -7.28 -11.40
CA ASP A 23 -3.65 -6.40 -12.35
C ASP A 23 -3.81 -4.99 -11.76
N ASN A 24 -4.52 -4.08 -12.43
CA ASN A 24 -4.84 -2.76 -11.86
C ASN A 24 -5.74 -2.84 -10.63
N LEU A 25 -6.58 -3.88 -10.51
CA LEU A 25 -7.39 -4.14 -9.32
C LEU A 25 -7.28 -5.61 -8.96
N ASN A 26 -6.98 -5.89 -7.69
CA ASN A 26 -6.81 -7.24 -7.18
C ASN A 26 -7.56 -7.37 -5.86
N LEU A 27 -8.56 -8.23 -5.84
CA LEU A 27 -9.24 -8.64 -4.62
C LEU A 27 -8.69 -9.99 -4.18
N LEU A 28 -7.84 -9.98 -3.16
CA LEU A 28 -7.30 -11.18 -2.55
C LEU A 28 -8.36 -11.84 -1.66
N LEU A 29 -8.74 -13.07 -2.02
CA LEU A 29 -9.78 -13.85 -1.37
C LEU A 29 -9.21 -15.16 -0.79
N GLY A 30 -9.86 -15.70 0.24
CA GLY A 30 -9.49 -16.95 0.87
C GLY A 30 -9.83 -16.94 2.36
N ILE A 31 -9.77 -18.09 3.01
CA ILE A 31 -10.11 -18.22 4.44
C ILE A 31 -9.20 -17.40 5.35
N SER A 32 -9.64 -17.20 6.59
CA SER A 32 -8.82 -16.54 7.61
C SER A 32 -7.52 -17.32 7.86
N GLY A 33 -6.41 -16.63 8.07
CA GLY A 33 -5.10 -17.24 8.31
C GLY A 33 -4.35 -17.78 7.09
N VAL A 34 -4.95 -17.75 5.89
CA VAL A 34 -4.32 -18.29 4.66
C VAL A 34 -3.08 -17.50 4.20
N GLY A 35 -2.96 -16.24 4.60
CA GLY A 35 -1.79 -15.40 4.31
C GLY A 35 -2.06 -14.10 3.56
N LYS A 36 -3.32 -13.72 3.30
CA LYS A 36 -3.71 -12.46 2.63
C LYS A 36 -2.98 -11.23 3.19
N THR A 37 -3.15 -10.96 4.48
CA THR A 37 -2.44 -9.89 5.20
C THR A 37 -0.91 -10.03 5.14
N LYS A 38 -0.37 -11.26 5.17
CA LYS A 38 1.08 -11.48 5.11
C LYS A 38 1.66 -11.15 3.73
N ILE A 39 0.90 -11.33 2.65
CA ILE A 39 1.26 -10.86 1.30
C ILE A 39 1.37 -9.33 1.29
N LEU A 40 0.38 -8.62 1.84
CA LEU A 40 0.39 -7.16 1.89
C LEU A 40 1.57 -6.63 2.74
N LYS A 41 1.82 -7.24 3.90
CA LYS A 41 2.97 -6.91 4.76
C LYS A 41 4.31 -7.20 4.09
N ALA A 42 4.41 -8.25 3.28
CA ALA A 42 5.62 -8.53 2.52
C ALA A 42 5.87 -7.45 1.45
N LEU A 43 4.83 -6.99 0.75
CA LEU A 43 4.93 -5.86 -0.19
C LEU A 43 5.36 -4.57 0.52
N GLU A 44 4.74 -4.25 1.66
CA GLU A 44 5.12 -3.10 2.48
C GLU A 44 6.58 -3.17 2.91
N PHE A 45 7.02 -4.32 3.42
CA PHE A 45 8.39 -4.54 3.86
C PHE A 45 9.41 -4.31 2.74
N VAL A 46 9.13 -4.80 1.52
CA VAL A 46 9.98 -4.58 0.35
C VAL A 46 10.10 -3.08 0.03
N CYS A 47 9.01 -2.33 0.15
CA CYS A 47 9.01 -0.88 -0.05
C CYS A 47 9.78 -0.14 1.04
N GLN A 48 9.67 -0.57 2.30
CA GLN A 48 10.48 -0.05 3.39
C GLN A 48 11.97 -0.28 3.12
N VAL A 49 12.37 -1.50 2.72
CA VAL A 49 13.77 -1.81 2.39
C VAL A 49 14.30 -0.94 1.25
N ALA A 50 13.47 -0.62 0.26
CA ALA A 50 13.86 0.26 -0.84
C ALA A 50 13.98 1.74 -0.45
N THR A 51 13.29 2.20 0.61
CA THR A 51 13.10 3.64 0.88
C THR A 51 13.56 4.11 2.27
N GLU A 52 13.93 3.20 3.15
CA GLU A 52 14.33 3.47 4.53
C GLU A 52 15.72 2.90 4.84
N SER A 53 16.49 3.61 5.66
CA SER A 53 17.86 3.22 6.02
C SER A 53 17.95 2.22 7.19
N LYS A 54 16.83 1.86 7.83
CA LYS A 54 16.82 1.08 9.08
C LYS A 54 15.81 -0.08 9.05
N CYS A 55 15.91 -0.93 8.04
CA CYS A 55 15.11 -2.15 7.98
C CYS A 55 15.80 -3.30 8.71
N LYS A 56 15.03 -4.05 9.52
CA LYS A 56 15.52 -5.24 10.22
C LYS A 56 15.38 -6.46 9.31
N LEU A 57 16.38 -6.67 8.47
CA LEU A 57 16.48 -7.87 7.64
C LEU A 57 16.78 -9.10 8.52
N ASN A 58 16.22 -10.25 8.16
CA ASN A 58 16.44 -11.54 8.80
C ASN A 58 16.07 -12.73 7.89
N GLY A 59 16.76 -12.87 6.76
CA GLY A 59 16.63 -14.04 5.89
C GLY A 59 15.51 -13.94 4.87
N GLU A 60 15.16 -12.73 4.44
CA GLU A 60 14.18 -12.49 3.39
C GLU A 60 14.83 -12.59 2.00
N ALA A 61 14.06 -13.06 1.02
CA ALA A 61 14.42 -13.04 -0.38
C ALA A 61 13.18 -12.73 -1.23
N TRP A 62 13.35 -11.96 -2.30
CA TRP A 62 12.24 -11.64 -3.19
C TRP A 62 12.67 -11.38 -4.62
N GLU A 63 11.65 -11.43 -5.48
CA GLU A 63 11.70 -10.94 -6.84
C GLU A 63 10.42 -10.14 -7.08
N ILE A 64 10.56 -8.85 -7.39
CA ILE A 64 9.45 -7.96 -7.68
C ILE A 64 9.63 -7.33 -9.06
N GLY A 65 8.60 -7.42 -9.89
CA GLY A 65 8.51 -6.72 -11.17
C GLY A 65 7.51 -5.56 -11.06
N PHE A 66 7.85 -4.41 -11.63
CA PHE A 66 6.99 -3.23 -11.58
C PHE A 66 7.25 -2.28 -12.75
N LYS A 67 6.27 -1.41 -13.03
CA LYS A 67 6.35 -0.36 -14.06
C LYS A 67 6.37 1.03 -13.45
N TYR A 68 7.18 1.92 -13.99
CA TYR A 68 7.21 3.31 -13.53
C TYR A 68 7.73 4.23 -14.65
N ALA A 69 7.05 5.36 -14.88
CA ALA A 69 7.40 6.32 -15.91
C ALA A 69 7.61 5.67 -17.29
N GLY A 70 6.71 4.74 -17.66
CA GLY A 70 6.76 4.01 -18.94
C GLY A 70 7.87 2.96 -19.05
N GLN A 71 8.66 2.72 -18.01
CA GLN A 71 9.73 1.74 -17.98
C GLN A 71 9.35 0.53 -17.13
N GLU A 72 9.85 -0.65 -17.47
CA GLU A 72 9.67 -1.87 -16.69
C GLU A 72 10.96 -2.24 -15.96
N TYR A 73 10.84 -2.56 -14.69
CA TYR A 73 11.94 -2.91 -13.81
C TYR A 73 11.69 -4.24 -13.11
N GLN A 74 12.79 -4.85 -12.68
CA GLN A 74 12.79 -6.02 -11.84
C GLN A 74 13.86 -5.84 -10.77
N TRP A 75 13.49 -6.14 -9.52
CA TRP A 75 14.40 -6.14 -8.40
C TRP A 75 14.42 -7.52 -7.75
N LYS A 76 15.61 -8.11 -7.67
CA LYS A 76 15.91 -9.34 -6.94
C LYS A 76 16.78 -9.00 -5.73
N PHE A 77 16.50 -9.66 -4.62
CA PHE A 77 17.17 -9.38 -3.36
C PHE A 77 17.22 -10.62 -2.46
N GLU A 78 18.29 -10.75 -1.68
CA GLU A 78 18.44 -11.78 -0.66
C GLU A 78 19.25 -11.29 0.53
N SER A 79 18.75 -11.52 1.75
CA SER A 79 19.44 -11.25 3.01
C SER A 79 19.82 -12.54 3.75
N SER A 80 20.81 -12.43 4.62
CA SER A 80 21.23 -13.50 5.51
C SER A 80 20.35 -13.58 6.76
N LEU A 81 20.23 -14.77 7.35
CA LEU A 81 19.63 -14.93 8.67
C LEU A 81 20.51 -14.26 9.73
N VAL A 82 19.87 -13.59 10.69
CA VAL A 82 20.54 -13.09 11.88
C VAL A 82 21.07 -14.29 12.67
N LYS A 83 22.40 -14.37 12.83
CA LYS A 83 23.02 -15.42 13.63
C LYS A 83 22.68 -15.21 15.11
N PRO A 84 22.24 -16.25 15.85
CA PRO A 84 21.98 -16.12 17.28
C PRO A 84 23.26 -15.72 18.02
N ASN A 85 23.17 -14.68 18.84
CA ASN A 85 24.25 -14.28 19.74
C ASN A 85 24.06 -15.00 21.08
N PHE A 86 24.96 -15.94 21.40
CA PHE A 86 24.99 -16.63 22.70
C PHE A 86 25.81 -15.89 23.77
N SER A 87 26.36 -14.71 23.44
CA SER A 87 27.17 -13.91 24.36
C SER A 87 26.44 -12.62 24.75
N HIS A 88 26.19 -12.43 26.05
CA HIS A 88 25.56 -11.21 26.61
C HIS A 88 26.34 -9.92 26.37
N PHE A 89 27.62 -10.01 26.01
CA PHE A 89 28.53 -8.87 25.82
C PHE A 89 28.79 -8.49 24.35
N ALA A 90 28.22 -9.23 23.38
CA ALA A 90 28.41 -8.88 21.96
C ALA A 90 27.24 -8.04 21.44
N GLN A 91 27.55 -7.01 20.65
CA GLN A 91 26.52 -6.28 19.90
C GLN A 91 25.69 -7.26 19.06
N PRO A 92 24.36 -7.09 19.00
CA PRO A 92 23.49 -7.95 18.21
C PRO A 92 24.00 -8.00 16.77
N LYS A 93 24.30 -9.20 16.27
CA LYS A 93 24.68 -9.37 14.86
C LYS A 93 23.53 -8.88 13.99
N GLN A 94 23.84 -8.02 13.03
CA GLN A 94 22.88 -7.58 12.03
C GLN A 94 22.90 -8.54 10.85
N SER A 95 21.77 -8.68 10.17
CA SER A 95 21.71 -9.34 8.87
C SER A 95 22.50 -8.53 7.83
N SER A 96 23.03 -9.23 6.84
CA SER A 96 23.72 -8.68 5.69
C SER A 96 22.97 -9.03 4.40
N ILE A 97 23.06 -8.16 3.41
CA ILE A 97 22.52 -8.35 2.08
C ILE A 97 23.52 -9.18 1.29
N LEU A 98 23.11 -10.39 0.91
CA LEU A 98 23.92 -11.38 0.20
C LEU A 98 23.89 -11.13 -1.31
N PHE A 99 22.75 -10.69 -1.81
CA PHE A 99 22.54 -10.44 -3.23
C PHE A 99 21.52 -9.32 -3.42
N GLU A 100 21.79 -8.45 -4.40
CA GLU A 100 20.83 -7.47 -4.88
C GLU A 100 21.09 -7.18 -6.35
N GLU A 101 20.05 -7.24 -7.18
CA GLU A 101 20.13 -6.98 -8.61
C GLU A 101 18.90 -6.22 -9.09
N VAL A 102 19.12 -5.12 -9.80
CA VAL A 102 18.08 -4.34 -10.46
C VAL A 102 18.32 -4.34 -11.96
N VAL A 103 17.28 -4.74 -12.69
CA VAL A 103 17.28 -4.86 -14.15
C VAL A 103 16.18 -3.98 -14.71
N LYS A 104 16.50 -3.25 -15.78
CA LYS A 104 15.54 -2.58 -16.64
C LYS A 104 15.18 -3.50 -17.81
N LYS A 105 13.89 -3.66 -18.10
CA LYS A 105 13.38 -4.47 -19.23
C LYS A 105 12.85 -3.56 -20.33
N GLU A 106 13.24 -3.87 -21.57
CA GLU A 106 12.80 -3.21 -22.79
C GLU A 106 12.42 -4.28 -23.82
N GLY A 107 11.16 -4.71 -23.78
CA GLY A 107 10.71 -5.90 -24.53
C GLY A 107 11.48 -7.15 -24.07
N ASP A 108 12.13 -7.83 -25.02
CA ASP A 108 12.93 -9.04 -24.74
C ASP A 108 14.35 -8.71 -24.22
N LYS A 109 14.77 -7.45 -24.24
CA LYS A 109 16.09 -7.03 -23.76
C LYS A 109 16.06 -6.69 -22.27
N SER A 110 17.10 -7.09 -21.57
CA SER A 110 17.32 -6.76 -20.16
C SER A 110 18.67 -6.07 -19.98
N THR A 111 18.67 -4.94 -19.27
CA THR A 111 19.88 -4.19 -18.91
C THR A 111 20.03 -4.16 -17.40
N THR A 112 21.14 -4.68 -16.89
CA THR A 112 21.47 -4.61 -15.45
C THR A 112 21.89 -3.19 -15.09
N LEU A 113 21.12 -2.55 -14.21
CA LEU A 113 21.41 -1.21 -13.69
C LEU A 113 22.26 -1.28 -12.43
N LEU A 114 22.01 -2.28 -11.60
CA LEU A 114 22.69 -2.47 -10.33
C LEU A 114 22.86 -3.96 -10.10
N LYS A 115 24.03 -4.37 -9.63
CA LYS A 115 24.26 -5.73 -9.14
C LYS A 115 25.28 -5.71 -8.02
N ARG A 116 24.98 -6.35 -6.90
CA ARG A 116 25.96 -6.58 -5.85
C ARG A 116 25.83 -7.96 -5.22
N ASN A 117 26.97 -8.43 -4.74
CA ASN A 117 27.11 -9.59 -3.87
C ASN A 117 28.11 -9.25 -2.75
N ASP A 118 28.60 -10.24 -2.01
CA ASP A 118 29.50 -10.02 -0.87
C ASP A 118 30.81 -9.28 -1.22
N SER A 119 31.29 -9.34 -2.47
CA SER A 119 32.60 -8.83 -2.87
C SER A 119 32.62 -7.91 -4.09
N SER A 120 31.55 -7.87 -4.88
CA SER A 120 31.45 -7.10 -6.13
C SER A 120 30.23 -6.19 -6.10
N PHE A 121 30.42 -4.94 -6.53
CA PHE A 121 29.39 -3.91 -6.59
C PHE A 121 29.47 -3.25 -7.96
N LEU A 122 28.41 -3.39 -8.75
CA LEU A 122 28.32 -2.90 -10.11
C LEU A 122 27.15 -1.92 -10.24
N LEU A 123 27.40 -0.78 -10.86
CA LEU A 123 26.39 0.20 -11.29
C LEU A 123 26.57 0.41 -12.79
N ASN A 124 25.53 0.17 -13.59
CA ASN A 124 25.58 0.19 -15.06
C ASN A 124 26.73 -0.66 -15.64
N ASN A 125 27.01 -1.81 -15.01
CA ASN A 125 28.13 -2.71 -15.31
C ASN A 125 29.55 -2.18 -15.02
N GLU A 126 29.68 -1.03 -14.34
CA GLU A 126 30.96 -0.51 -13.87
C GLU A 126 31.15 -0.77 -12.37
N GLU A 127 32.38 -1.11 -11.97
CA GLU A 127 32.70 -1.33 -10.55
C GLU A 127 32.63 -0.01 -9.77
N ILE A 128 31.96 -0.07 -8.62
CA ILE A 128 31.85 1.04 -7.66
C ILE A 128 32.44 0.64 -6.31
N PRO A 129 32.77 1.62 -5.44
CA PRO A 129 33.18 1.33 -4.07
C PRO A 129 32.16 0.48 -3.30
N ALA A 130 32.66 -0.26 -2.31
CA ALA A 130 31.83 -1.12 -1.48
C ALA A 130 30.69 -0.36 -0.79
N LEU A 131 29.49 -0.93 -0.86
CA LEU A 131 28.29 -0.37 -0.23
C LEU A 131 28.05 -0.98 1.15
N ARG A 132 27.28 -0.27 1.99
CA ARG A 132 26.81 -0.83 3.27
C ARG A 132 25.98 -2.08 3.01
N GLN A 133 26.27 -3.14 3.76
CA GLN A 133 25.61 -4.44 3.60
C GLN A 133 24.29 -4.57 4.36
N ASN A 134 23.86 -3.58 5.15
CA ASN A 134 22.61 -3.62 5.92
C ASN A 134 21.52 -2.70 5.35
N GLU A 135 21.79 -2.04 4.23
CA GLU A 135 20.90 -1.07 3.57
C GLU A 135 20.86 -1.37 2.08
N SER A 136 19.69 -1.28 1.45
CA SER A 136 19.54 -1.55 0.01
C SER A 136 20.35 -0.58 -0.83
N ALA A 137 20.90 -1.06 -1.94
CA ALA A 137 21.61 -0.19 -2.87
C ALA A 137 20.64 0.77 -3.59
N ILE A 138 19.37 0.39 -3.75
CA ILE A 138 18.31 1.32 -4.18
C ILE A 138 18.23 2.55 -3.27
N ASN A 139 18.26 2.37 -1.94
CA ASN A 139 18.19 3.49 -1.00
C ASN A 139 19.51 4.29 -0.96
N LEU A 140 20.65 3.59 -0.88
CA LEU A 140 21.99 4.21 -0.81
C LEU A 140 22.29 5.07 -2.04
N LEU A 141 21.85 4.64 -3.22
CA LEU A 141 22.10 5.31 -4.50
C LEU A 141 20.88 6.09 -4.98
N SER A 142 19.95 6.45 -4.10
CA SER A 142 18.70 7.15 -4.44
C SER A 142 18.86 8.51 -5.12
N GLN A 143 20.07 9.09 -5.10
CA GLN A 143 20.41 10.35 -5.79
C GLN A 143 21.03 10.13 -7.18
N ILE A 144 21.39 8.90 -7.54
CA ILE A 144 21.95 8.56 -8.85
C ILE A 144 20.81 8.50 -9.87
N GLU A 145 21.00 9.13 -11.02
CA GLU A 145 19.97 9.29 -12.05
C GLU A 145 19.32 7.97 -12.49
N THR A 146 20.09 6.89 -12.63
CA THR A 146 19.57 5.57 -13.05
C THR A 146 18.78 4.85 -11.96
N ILE A 147 19.02 5.16 -10.67
CA ILE A 147 18.40 4.49 -9.51
C ILE A 147 17.28 5.33 -8.90
N ARG A 148 17.37 6.66 -8.99
CA ARG A 148 16.41 7.62 -8.45
C ARG A 148 14.95 7.31 -8.86
N PRO A 149 14.63 6.99 -10.13
CA PRO A 149 13.26 6.63 -10.52
C PRO A 149 12.75 5.39 -9.79
N ILE A 150 13.60 4.39 -9.58
CA ILE A 150 13.24 3.16 -8.85
C ILE A 150 12.94 3.48 -7.38
N HIS A 151 13.79 4.28 -6.73
CA HIS A 151 13.56 4.74 -5.35
C HIS A 151 12.24 5.52 -5.22
N GLN A 152 11.96 6.41 -6.17
CA GLN A 152 10.72 7.17 -6.23
C GLN A 152 9.50 6.26 -6.46
N ALA A 153 9.64 5.24 -7.31
CA ALA A 153 8.57 4.28 -7.57
C ALA A 153 8.13 3.56 -6.28
N PHE A 154 9.07 3.07 -5.47
CA PHE A 154 8.76 2.40 -4.21
C PHE A 154 8.12 3.32 -3.16
N LYS A 155 8.36 4.64 -3.21
CA LYS A 155 7.64 5.59 -2.35
C LYS A 155 6.16 5.68 -2.70
N ARG A 156 5.75 5.35 -3.93
CA ARG A 156 4.35 5.40 -4.40
C ARG A 156 3.54 4.16 -4.05
N VAL A 157 4.02 3.29 -3.15
CA VAL A 157 3.20 2.24 -2.54
C VAL A 157 2.63 2.79 -1.22
N ILE A 158 1.32 2.98 -1.20
CA ILE A 158 0.59 3.59 -0.10
C ILE A 158 -0.19 2.48 0.61
N VAL A 159 0.26 2.11 1.80
CA VAL A 159 -0.45 1.18 2.68
C VAL A 159 -1.44 1.98 3.53
N SER A 160 -2.72 1.71 3.35
CA SER A 160 -3.79 2.46 3.99
C SER A 160 -4.09 1.93 5.39
N GLU A 161 -3.28 2.31 6.39
CA GLU A 161 -3.52 2.01 7.81
C GLU A 161 -4.32 3.13 8.49
N ILE A 162 -5.65 3.05 8.45
CA ILE A 162 -6.52 4.10 9.01
C ILE A 162 -6.79 3.85 10.49
N ILE A 163 -6.29 4.75 11.33
CA ILE A 163 -6.51 4.76 12.79
C ILE A 163 -7.21 6.06 13.16
N GLN A 164 -8.49 5.98 13.53
CA GLN A 164 -9.30 7.14 13.91
C GLN A 164 -8.80 7.79 15.20
N GLU A 165 -8.35 6.99 16.17
CA GLU A 165 -7.95 7.47 17.49
C GLU A 165 -6.53 8.07 17.53
N LYS A 166 -5.91 8.28 16.36
CA LYS A 166 -4.55 8.79 16.26
C LYS A 166 -4.56 10.31 16.29
N HIS A 167 -4.10 10.88 17.41
CA HIS A 167 -3.80 12.30 17.50
C HIS A 167 -2.64 12.64 16.54
N VAL A 168 -2.91 13.51 15.56
CA VAL A 168 -1.90 14.02 14.62
C VAL A 168 -1.66 15.47 14.96
N GLY A 169 -0.52 15.74 15.59
CA GLY A 169 -0.15 17.09 15.99
C GLY A 169 1.30 17.48 15.71
N SER A 170 1.54 18.78 15.69
CA SER A 170 2.84 19.41 15.51
C SER A 170 3.10 20.43 16.61
N ARG A 171 4.34 20.50 17.10
CA ARG A 171 4.77 21.55 18.03
C ARG A 171 5.04 22.89 17.33
N MET A 172 5.31 22.86 16.03
CA MET A 172 5.44 24.06 15.21
C MET A 172 4.08 24.38 14.62
N ASN A 173 3.73 25.67 14.54
CA ASN A 173 2.51 26.09 13.85
C ASN A 173 2.63 25.72 12.36
N PRO A 174 1.82 24.78 11.85
CA PRO A 174 1.84 24.42 10.44
C PRO A 174 1.63 25.64 9.53
N GLN A 175 0.84 26.63 9.97
CA GLN A 175 0.54 27.84 9.20
C GLN A 175 1.64 28.90 9.23
N SER A 176 2.61 28.84 10.16
CA SER A 176 3.66 29.88 10.23
C SER A 176 4.73 29.72 9.17
N ASN A 177 4.88 28.52 8.63
CA ASN A 177 5.63 28.33 7.41
C ASN A 177 4.68 28.75 6.29
N HIS A 178 4.93 29.91 5.67
CA HIS A 178 4.41 30.21 4.35
C HIS A 178 5.00 29.17 3.39
N VAL A 179 4.41 27.98 3.37
CA VAL A 179 4.67 26.99 2.34
C VAL A 179 3.96 27.57 1.14
N GLU A 180 4.73 28.22 0.26
CA GLU A 180 4.24 28.51 -1.08
C GLU A 180 3.60 27.21 -1.60
N PRO A 181 2.33 27.27 -2.06
CA PRO A 181 1.69 26.08 -2.58
C PRO A 181 2.62 25.49 -3.65
N PRO A 182 2.79 24.15 -3.68
CA PRO A 182 3.54 23.52 -4.75
C PRO A 182 3.05 24.02 -6.10
N ILE A 183 3.97 24.15 -7.07
CA ILE A 183 3.75 24.82 -8.36
C ILE A 183 2.55 24.21 -9.13
N GLY A 184 2.10 23.00 -8.75
CA GLY A 184 0.79 22.45 -9.09
C GLY A 184 0.35 21.27 -8.20
N LEU A 185 -0.92 20.86 -8.32
CA LEU A 185 -1.55 19.77 -7.54
C LEU A 185 -0.77 18.46 -7.59
N GLU A 186 -0.24 18.08 -8.74
CA GLU A 186 0.52 16.84 -8.88
C GLU A 186 1.83 16.86 -8.08
N GLN A 187 2.54 17.99 -8.08
CA GLN A 187 3.74 18.14 -7.24
C GLN A 187 3.37 18.12 -5.75
N PHE A 188 2.22 18.68 -5.38
CA PHE A 188 1.71 18.58 -4.02
C PHE A 188 1.44 17.13 -3.60
N LYS A 189 0.76 16.35 -4.45
CA LYS A 189 0.53 14.91 -4.21
C LYS A 189 1.84 14.17 -3.97
N GLU A 190 2.84 14.36 -4.83
CA GLU A 190 4.19 13.75 -4.69
C GLU A 190 4.86 14.08 -3.36
N ASN A 191 4.83 15.35 -2.96
CA ASN A 191 5.46 15.80 -1.72
C ASN A 191 4.67 15.35 -0.48
N SER A 192 3.38 15.07 -0.64
CA SER A 192 2.48 14.73 0.46
C SER A 192 2.42 13.24 0.78
N ILE A 193 3.00 12.34 -0.03
CA ILE A 193 2.83 10.88 0.10
C ILE A 193 3.04 10.38 1.54
N LYS A 194 4.10 10.86 2.21
CA LYS A 194 4.48 10.46 3.58
C LYS A 194 3.76 11.24 4.69
N LEU A 195 2.94 12.23 4.36
CA LEU A 195 2.18 12.99 5.35
C LEU A 195 1.04 12.13 5.91
N PRO A 196 0.68 12.29 7.20
CA PRO A 196 -0.53 11.69 7.75
C PRO A 196 -1.78 12.13 6.97
N THR A 197 -2.76 11.23 6.81
CA THR A 197 -3.97 11.47 6.01
C THR A 197 -4.72 12.74 6.39
N VAL A 198 -4.92 12.99 7.69
CA VAL A 198 -5.63 14.21 8.16
C VAL A 198 -4.83 15.48 7.84
N ALA A 199 -3.50 15.41 7.87
CA ALA A 199 -2.66 16.54 7.46
C ALA A 199 -2.71 16.76 5.93
N LYS A 200 -2.71 15.68 5.12
CA LYS A 200 -2.96 15.77 3.67
C LYS A 200 -4.28 16.48 3.40
N ALA A 201 -5.35 16.06 4.08
CA ALA A 201 -6.68 16.63 3.94
C ALA A 201 -6.74 18.11 4.31
N TYR A 202 -6.10 18.50 5.42
CA TYR A 202 -6.00 19.91 5.81
C TYR A 202 -5.32 20.74 4.73
N TRP A 203 -4.15 20.32 4.25
CA TRP A 203 -3.41 21.08 3.24
C TRP A 203 -4.13 21.12 1.90
N LEU A 204 -4.80 20.04 1.50
CA LEU A 204 -5.65 20.03 0.32
C LEU A 204 -6.78 21.06 0.45
N GLN A 205 -7.46 21.11 1.61
CA GLN A 205 -8.50 22.10 1.88
C GLN A 205 -7.98 23.55 1.81
N GLN A 206 -6.76 23.81 2.29
CA GLN A 206 -6.20 25.17 2.30
C GLN A 206 -5.66 25.60 0.93
N GLN A 207 -5.00 24.69 0.19
CA GLN A 207 -4.24 25.04 -1.02
C GLN A 207 -5.00 24.75 -2.32
N TYR A 208 -5.91 23.77 -2.31
CA TYR A 208 -6.69 23.34 -3.48
C TYR A 208 -8.16 23.11 -3.09
N PRO A 209 -8.89 24.17 -2.68
CA PRO A 209 -10.25 24.06 -2.16
C PRO A 209 -11.21 23.41 -3.15
N ASP A 210 -11.07 23.65 -4.45
CA ASP A 210 -11.92 23.03 -5.48
C ASP A 210 -11.77 21.49 -5.53
N GLU A 211 -10.56 20.97 -5.30
CA GLU A 211 -10.32 19.53 -5.21
C GLU A 211 -10.86 18.94 -3.91
N PHE A 212 -10.73 19.69 -2.80
CA PHE A 212 -11.34 19.29 -1.54
C PHE A 212 -12.88 19.29 -1.62
N ASP A 213 -13.49 20.25 -2.33
CA ASP A 213 -14.93 20.31 -2.57
C ASP A 213 -15.46 19.08 -3.32
N LYS A 214 -14.71 18.54 -4.28
CA LYS A 214 -15.05 17.26 -4.94
C LYS A 214 -15.08 16.10 -3.93
N ILE A 215 -14.14 16.07 -2.99
CA ILE A 215 -14.12 15.05 -1.93
C ILE A 215 -15.32 15.21 -1.00
N LYS A 216 -15.71 16.45 -0.66
CA LYS A 216 -16.92 16.70 0.12
C LYS A 216 -18.18 16.24 -0.61
N GLN A 217 -18.28 16.49 -1.92
CA GLN A 217 -19.40 16.04 -2.74
C GLN A 217 -19.48 14.51 -2.77
N GLU A 218 -18.34 13.83 -2.96
CA GLU A 218 -18.27 12.36 -2.90
C GLU A 218 -18.66 11.84 -1.50
N PHE A 219 -18.14 12.47 -0.45
CA PHE A 219 -18.45 12.05 0.92
C PHE A 219 -19.94 12.22 1.27
N THR A 220 -20.54 13.34 0.86
CA THR A 220 -21.96 13.64 1.12
C THR A 220 -22.92 12.87 0.21
N SER A 221 -22.46 12.38 -0.94
CA SER A 221 -23.22 11.42 -1.76
C SER A 221 -23.30 10.05 -1.09
N ILE A 222 -22.21 9.61 -0.43
CA ILE A 222 -22.16 8.38 0.37
C ILE A 222 -22.97 8.52 1.66
N PHE A 223 -22.83 9.63 2.37
CA PHE A 223 -23.52 9.92 3.63
C PHE A 223 -24.55 11.03 3.44
N THR A 224 -25.74 10.66 2.97
CA THR A 224 -26.81 11.61 2.62
C THR A 224 -27.32 12.45 3.80
N THR A 225 -27.05 12.06 5.04
CA THR A 225 -27.37 12.82 6.27
C THR A 225 -26.37 13.94 6.56
N VAL A 226 -25.17 13.89 5.96
CA VAL A 226 -24.11 14.88 6.15
C VAL A 226 -24.35 16.06 5.20
N GLU A 227 -24.20 17.27 5.74
CA GLU A 227 -24.28 18.54 5.02
C GLU A 227 -22.88 18.98 4.56
N ASP A 228 -21.88 18.90 5.45
CA ASP A 228 -20.54 19.41 5.20
C ASP A 228 -19.48 18.65 6.02
N ILE A 229 -18.22 18.69 5.56
CA ILE A 229 -17.06 18.12 6.25
C ILE A 229 -15.84 19.03 6.05
N LYS A 230 -15.08 19.24 7.11
CA LYS A 230 -13.89 20.09 7.10
C LYS A 230 -12.80 19.54 8.00
N VAL A 231 -11.58 20.00 7.77
CA VAL A 231 -10.43 19.73 8.63
C VAL A 231 -10.02 21.02 9.32
N ASN A 232 -9.96 20.98 10.65
CA ASN A 232 -9.52 22.09 11.48
C ASN A 232 -8.13 21.83 12.05
N LEU A 233 -7.49 22.92 12.42
CA LEU A 233 -6.24 22.93 13.16
C LEU A 233 -6.49 23.68 14.46
N THR A 234 -6.50 22.97 15.59
CA THR A 234 -6.68 23.56 16.92
C THR A 234 -5.35 23.64 17.65
N LYS A 235 -5.15 24.67 18.47
CA LYS A 235 -3.98 24.77 19.33
C LYS A 235 -4.39 24.31 20.74
N GLU A 236 -3.91 23.13 21.12
CA GLU A 236 -4.17 22.55 22.43
C GLU A 236 -3.43 23.33 23.54
N ALA A 237 -3.89 23.18 24.78
CA ALA A 237 -3.33 23.89 25.94
C ALA A 237 -1.81 23.66 26.14
N GLY A 238 -1.26 22.57 25.61
CA GLY A 238 0.18 22.27 25.59
C GLY A 238 0.98 22.94 24.47
N GLY A 239 0.37 23.83 23.68
CA GLY A 239 1.01 24.48 22.53
C GLY A 239 1.17 23.59 21.30
N ILE A 240 0.58 22.40 21.31
CA ILE A 240 0.56 21.46 20.19
C ILE A 240 -0.59 21.85 19.27
N TYR A 241 -0.30 21.98 17.98
CA TYR A 241 -1.30 22.17 16.94
C TYR A 241 -1.79 20.81 16.48
N GLU A 242 -3.08 20.54 16.60
CA GLU A 242 -3.70 19.27 16.30
C GLU A 242 -4.66 19.36 15.12
N PHE A 243 -4.52 18.45 14.16
CA PHE A 243 -5.44 18.32 13.06
C PHE A 243 -6.64 17.45 13.46
N SER A 244 -7.85 17.92 13.16
CA SER A 244 -9.08 17.16 13.42
C SER A 244 -10.08 17.30 12.28
N VAL A 245 -10.72 16.18 11.93
CA VAL A 245 -11.84 16.16 10.98
C VAL A 245 -13.14 16.47 11.72
N ASN A 246 -13.93 17.42 11.22
CA ASN A 246 -15.25 17.72 11.76
C ASN A 246 -16.29 17.62 10.65
N LEU A 247 -17.44 17.03 10.95
CA LEU A 247 -18.58 16.95 10.03
C LEU A 247 -19.77 17.72 10.58
N LYS A 248 -20.68 18.12 9.69
CA LYS A 248 -21.95 18.74 10.04
C LYS A 248 -23.08 17.92 9.42
N GLU A 249 -24.08 17.56 10.22
CA GLU A 249 -25.27 16.86 9.74
C GLU A 249 -26.37 17.85 9.36
N LYS A 250 -27.22 17.48 8.40
CA LYS A 250 -28.34 18.32 7.93
C LYS A 250 -29.35 18.64 9.03
N THR A 251 -29.43 17.81 10.06
CA THR A 251 -30.38 17.92 11.18
C THR A 251 -29.79 18.66 12.39
N SER A 252 -28.51 19.05 12.36
CA SER A 252 -27.80 19.64 13.50
C SER A 252 -26.96 20.84 13.06
N GLU A 253 -27.12 21.96 13.77
CA GLU A 253 -26.26 23.13 13.56
C GLU A 253 -24.83 22.96 14.13
N LYS A 254 -24.63 21.95 14.98
CA LYS A 254 -23.33 21.69 15.64
C LYS A 254 -22.43 20.84 14.76
N TRP A 255 -21.15 21.22 14.73
CA TRP A 255 -20.08 20.39 14.17
C TRP A 255 -19.77 19.22 15.11
N ILE A 256 -19.71 18.02 14.54
CA ILE A 256 -19.37 16.77 15.20
C ILE A 256 -17.88 16.51 14.98
N SER A 257 -17.14 16.30 16.07
CA SER A 257 -15.71 16.06 16.02
C SER A 257 -15.36 14.64 15.56
N GLN A 258 -14.14 14.42 15.03
CA GLN A 258 -13.63 13.10 14.67
C GLN A 258 -13.71 12.07 15.80
N TRP A 259 -13.69 12.51 17.05
CA TRP A 259 -13.79 11.63 18.21
C TRP A 259 -15.22 11.15 18.49
N GLN A 260 -16.21 11.80 17.86
CA GLN A 260 -17.64 11.52 18.03
C GLN A 260 -18.28 10.97 16.75
N MET A 261 -17.58 11.01 15.60
CA MET A 261 -18.07 10.39 14.37
C MET A 261 -17.91 8.87 14.40
N SER A 262 -18.78 8.18 13.65
CA SER A 262 -18.64 6.73 13.50
C SER A 262 -17.35 6.37 12.76
N ALA A 263 -16.78 5.21 13.09
CA ALA A 263 -15.57 4.72 12.43
C ALA A 263 -15.74 4.59 10.91
N GLY A 264 -16.94 4.21 10.45
CA GLY A 264 -17.26 4.13 9.03
C GLY A 264 -17.16 5.48 8.32
N MET A 265 -17.61 6.56 8.95
CA MET A 265 -17.49 7.92 8.40
C MET A 265 -16.03 8.36 8.31
N PHE A 266 -15.27 8.22 9.40
CA PHE A 266 -13.86 8.60 9.39
C PHE A 266 -13.05 7.79 8.36
N ARG A 267 -13.24 6.46 8.34
CA ARG A 267 -12.53 5.56 7.41
C ARG A 267 -12.87 5.86 5.96
N THR A 268 -14.13 6.12 5.65
CA THR A 268 -14.54 6.51 4.29
C THR A 268 -13.84 7.81 3.90
N PHE A 269 -13.89 8.85 4.75
CA PHE A 269 -13.19 10.11 4.48
C PHE A 269 -11.68 9.91 4.27
N ALA A 270 -11.04 9.13 5.14
CA ALA A 270 -9.61 8.85 5.05
C ALA A 270 -9.23 8.11 3.75
N HIS A 271 -10.03 7.12 3.31
CA HIS A 271 -9.82 6.48 2.01
C HIS A 271 -10.01 7.43 0.84
N LEU A 272 -11.06 8.28 0.85
CA LEU A 272 -11.26 9.28 -0.19
C LEU A 272 -10.05 10.21 -0.31
N ILE A 273 -9.50 10.66 0.83
CA ILE A 273 -8.29 11.49 0.87
C ILE A 273 -7.09 10.73 0.33
N GLU A 274 -6.74 9.56 0.89
CA GLU A 274 -5.53 8.80 0.48
C GLU A 274 -5.52 8.49 -1.01
N ILE A 275 -6.66 8.03 -1.55
CA ILE A 275 -6.78 7.67 -2.97
C ILE A 275 -6.76 8.91 -3.87
N THR A 276 -7.43 10.00 -3.48
CA THR A 276 -7.43 11.24 -4.28
C THR A 276 -6.06 11.92 -4.27
N MET A 277 -5.35 11.82 -3.15
CA MET A 277 -4.02 12.40 -2.95
C MET A 277 -2.88 11.53 -3.47
N ALA A 278 -3.15 10.29 -3.87
CA ALA A 278 -2.16 9.43 -4.47
C ALA A 278 -1.73 9.98 -5.84
N PRO A 279 -0.42 10.13 -6.10
CA PRO A 279 0.06 10.44 -7.44
C PRO A 279 -0.32 9.36 -8.44
N GLU A 280 -0.32 9.69 -9.73
CA GLU A 280 -0.52 8.69 -10.78
C GLU A 280 0.50 7.54 -10.68
N GLU A 281 0.11 6.37 -11.19
CA GLU A 281 0.90 5.13 -11.11
C GLU A 281 1.12 4.64 -9.67
N SER A 282 0.49 5.18 -8.64
CA SER A 282 0.65 4.67 -7.27
C SER A 282 -0.06 3.32 -7.07
N VAL A 283 0.42 2.55 -6.09
CA VAL A 283 -0.23 1.32 -5.62
C VAL A 283 -0.89 1.61 -4.28
N ILE A 284 -2.20 1.42 -4.20
CA ILE A 284 -2.94 1.48 -2.95
C ILE A 284 -3.11 0.06 -2.41
N VAL A 285 -2.65 -0.17 -1.19
CA VAL A 285 -2.77 -1.45 -0.49
C VAL A 285 -3.71 -1.28 0.69
N ILE A 286 -4.79 -2.06 0.72
CA ILE A 286 -5.80 -2.01 1.79
C ILE A 286 -6.06 -3.43 2.30
N ASP A 287 -5.82 -3.65 3.58
CA ASP A 287 -6.18 -4.90 4.23
C ASP A 287 -7.58 -4.79 4.83
N GLU A 288 -8.43 -5.77 4.54
CA GLU A 288 -9.80 -5.93 5.02
C GLU A 288 -10.60 -4.63 4.84
N LEU A 289 -10.84 -4.24 3.59
CA LEU A 289 -11.50 -2.98 3.23
C LEU A 289 -12.80 -2.73 4.02
N GLU A 290 -13.59 -3.79 4.24
CA GLU A 290 -14.84 -3.77 4.99
C GLU A 290 -14.68 -3.41 6.48
N ASN A 291 -13.48 -3.55 7.06
CA ASN A 291 -13.31 -3.40 8.49
C ASN A 291 -13.67 -1.99 8.95
N GLY A 292 -14.55 -1.92 9.94
CA GLY A 292 -15.03 -0.66 10.49
C GLY A 292 -15.90 0.17 9.54
N LEU A 293 -16.25 -0.37 8.36
CA LEU A 293 -17.24 0.25 7.48
C LEU A 293 -18.65 -0.25 7.81
N GLY A 294 -19.61 0.66 7.79
CA GLY A 294 -21.02 0.30 7.88
C GLY A 294 -21.57 -0.19 6.54
N THR A 295 -22.69 -0.91 6.57
CA THR A 295 -23.35 -1.43 5.36
C THR A 295 -23.71 -0.35 4.35
N ASN A 296 -23.95 0.88 4.81
CA ASN A 296 -24.45 1.98 3.98
C ASN A 296 -23.35 2.70 3.19
N CYS A 297 -22.08 2.65 3.63
CA CYS A 297 -20.99 3.38 2.96
C CYS A 297 -20.14 2.51 2.03
N MET A 298 -20.13 1.20 2.25
CA MET A 298 -19.36 0.26 1.44
C MET A 298 -19.69 0.31 -0.06
N PRO A 299 -20.96 0.45 -0.51
CA PRO A 299 -21.26 0.60 -1.94
C PRO A 299 -20.56 1.79 -2.58
N GLY A 300 -20.81 3.00 -2.07
CA GLY A 300 -20.23 4.21 -2.64
C GLY A 300 -18.71 4.26 -2.56
N LEU A 301 -18.12 3.75 -1.46
CA LEU A 301 -16.66 3.63 -1.38
C LEU A 301 -16.08 2.64 -2.39
N THR A 302 -16.77 1.52 -2.62
CA THR A 302 -16.35 0.53 -3.63
C THR A 302 -16.38 1.14 -5.02
N ASP A 303 -17.48 1.79 -5.39
CA ASP A 303 -17.63 2.46 -6.69
C ASP A 303 -16.56 3.54 -6.89
N PHE A 304 -16.29 4.34 -5.86
CA PHE A 304 -15.21 5.31 -5.87
C PHE A 304 -13.85 4.66 -6.14
N ILE A 305 -13.50 3.58 -5.44
CA ILE A 305 -12.24 2.85 -5.65
C ILE A 305 -12.15 2.34 -7.09
N LEU A 306 -13.21 1.70 -7.60
CA LEU A 306 -13.25 1.14 -8.94
C LEU A 306 -12.97 2.21 -10.01
N ASN A 307 -13.54 3.39 -9.84
CA ASN A 307 -13.36 4.53 -10.76
C ASN A 307 -11.93 5.08 -10.80
N LYS A 308 -11.07 4.75 -9.81
CA LYS A 308 -9.67 5.22 -9.74
C LYS A 308 -8.66 4.20 -10.30
N THR A 309 -9.10 2.99 -10.62
CA THR A 309 -8.24 1.89 -11.11
C THR A 309 -7.70 2.09 -12.53
N SER A 310 -8.09 3.15 -13.23
CA SER A 310 -7.50 3.54 -14.52
C SER A 310 -6.12 4.20 -14.39
N HIS A 311 -5.85 4.88 -13.26
CA HIS A 311 -4.60 5.61 -13.02
C HIS A 311 -3.79 5.06 -11.83
N LEU A 312 -4.45 4.26 -10.98
CA LEU A 312 -3.86 3.63 -9.81
C LEU A 312 -3.94 2.10 -9.92
N GLN A 313 -3.01 1.42 -9.27
CA GLN A 313 -3.16 0.01 -8.95
C GLN A 313 -3.73 -0.12 -7.53
N VAL A 314 -4.68 -1.04 -7.33
CA VAL A 314 -5.28 -1.30 -6.03
C VAL A 314 -5.19 -2.79 -5.69
N ILE A 315 -4.65 -3.09 -4.51
CA ILE A 315 -4.56 -4.45 -3.96
C ILE A 315 -5.33 -4.46 -2.65
N LEU A 316 -6.44 -5.19 -2.63
CA LEU A 316 -7.39 -5.27 -1.51
C LEU A 316 -7.43 -6.68 -0.97
N THR A 317 -7.67 -6.84 0.32
CA THR A 317 -8.16 -8.11 0.87
C THR A 317 -9.59 -7.91 1.36
N SER A 318 -10.40 -8.97 1.29
CA SER A 318 -11.74 -8.97 1.86
C SER A 318 -12.23 -10.40 2.09
N HIS A 319 -13.18 -10.53 3.01
CA HIS A 319 -14.05 -11.70 3.14
C HIS A 319 -15.54 -11.32 3.03
N HIS A 320 -15.83 -10.04 2.77
CA HIS A 320 -17.19 -9.52 2.82
C HIS A 320 -18.00 -9.92 1.58
N PRO A 321 -19.18 -10.57 1.72
CA PRO A 321 -19.97 -11.04 0.58
C PRO A 321 -20.34 -9.94 -0.42
N TYR A 322 -20.61 -8.72 0.06
CA TYR A 322 -20.85 -7.58 -0.81
C TYR A 322 -19.70 -7.30 -1.77
N LEU A 323 -18.47 -7.15 -1.26
CA LEU A 323 -17.30 -6.84 -2.09
C LEU A 323 -17.04 -7.94 -3.11
N ILE A 324 -17.18 -9.19 -2.69
CA ILE A 324 -17.04 -10.34 -3.59
C ILE A 324 -18.09 -10.27 -4.69
N ARG A 325 -19.36 -9.99 -4.39
CA ARG A 325 -20.44 -9.93 -5.40
C ARG A 325 -20.33 -8.74 -6.37
N HIS A 326 -19.74 -7.62 -5.95
CA HIS A 326 -19.73 -6.39 -6.76
C HIS A 326 -18.42 -6.18 -7.52
N ILE A 327 -17.32 -6.79 -7.07
CA ILE A 327 -16.06 -6.79 -7.82
C ILE A 327 -16.07 -7.98 -8.79
N HIS A 328 -15.91 -7.72 -10.08
CA HIS A 328 -15.92 -8.76 -11.11
C HIS A 328 -14.83 -9.82 -10.87
N GLU A 329 -15.14 -11.10 -11.08
CA GLU A 329 -14.26 -12.25 -10.79
C GLU A 329 -12.91 -12.23 -11.54
N LYS A 330 -12.80 -11.52 -12.66
CA LYS A 330 -11.52 -11.28 -13.35
C LYS A 330 -10.48 -10.55 -12.49
N ARG A 331 -10.93 -9.95 -11.38
CA ARG A 331 -10.11 -9.22 -10.40
C ARG A 331 -9.88 -10.04 -9.14
N TRP A 332 -10.50 -11.22 -9.00
CA TRP A 332 -10.33 -12.07 -7.83
C TRP A 332 -9.03 -12.87 -7.93
N LYS A 333 -8.30 -12.90 -6.83
CA LYS A 333 -7.06 -13.62 -6.66
C LYS A 333 -7.20 -14.52 -5.43
N LEU A 334 -7.33 -15.82 -5.65
CA LEU A 334 -7.57 -16.79 -4.59
C LEU A 334 -6.25 -17.18 -3.92
N VAL A 335 -6.11 -16.90 -2.63
CA VAL A 335 -4.92 -17.23 -1.84
C VAL A 335 -5.11 -18.60 -1.22
N LYS A 336 -4.14 -19.49 -1.44
CA LYS A 336 -4.08 -20.84 -0.86
C LYS A 336 -2.78 -21.00 -0.08
N ARG A 337 -2.80 -21.88 0.92
CA ARG A 337 -1.63 -22.21 1.74
C ARG A 337 -1.53 -23.71 1.98
N LYS A 338 -0.33 -24.23 1.78
CA LYS A 338 0.06 -25.59 2.16
C LYS A 338 1.33 -25.54 3.00
N GLY A 339 1.20 -25.76 4.31
CA GLY A 339 2.29 -25.54 5.26
C GLY A 339 2.89 -24.13 5.18
N GLY A 340 4.16 -24.04 4.79
CA GLY A 340 4.88 -22.77 4.59
C GLY A 340 4.68 -22.13 3.21
N GLN A 341 4.11 -22.85 2.24
CA GLN A 341 3.96 -22.38 0.86
C GLN A 341 2.60 -21.70 0.69
N VAL A 342 2.60 -20.51 0.11
CA VAL A 342 1.42 -19.71 -0.23
C VAL A 342 1.42 -19.49 -1.73
N SER A 343 0.29 -19.77 -2.38
CA SER A 343 0.09 -19.54 -3.80
C SER A 343 -1.14 -18.68 -4.02
N VAL A 344 -1.17 -18.00 -5.16
CA VAL A 344 -2.27 -17.10 -5.55
C VAL A 344 -2.72 -17.47 -6.95
N ILE A 345 -3.98 -17.88 -7.07
CA ILE A 345 -4.58 -18.35 -8.31
C ILE A 345 -5.54 -17.29 -8.83
N ASN A 346 -5.50 -16.97 -10.12
CA ASN A 346 -6.51 -16.09 -10.71
C ASN A 346 -7.84 -16.85 -10.76
N ALA A 347 -8.95 -16.23 -10.35
CA ALA A 347 -10.25 -16.91 -10.38
C ALA A 347 -10.66 -17.34 -11.80
N LEU A 348 -10.15 -16.68 -12.85
CA LEU A 348 -10.34 -17.09 -14.24
C LEU A 348 -9.72 -18.45 -14.56
N ASP A 349 -8.67 -18.85 -13.84
CA ASP A 349 -7.98 -20.12 -14.05
C ASP A 349 -8.64 -21.28 -13.29
N ILE A 350 -9.76 -21.02 -12.58
CA ILE A 350 -10.53 -22.02 -11.83
C ILE A 350 -11.77 -22.40 -12.65
N PRO A 351 -11.80 -23.58 -13.31
CA PRO A 351 -12.89 -23.97 -14.20
C PRO A 351 -14.28 -23.93 -13.55
N GLN A 352 -14.38 -24.29 -12.26
CA GLN A 352 -15.63 -24.33 -11.50
C GLN A 352 -16.26 -22.93 -11.30
N LEU A 353 -15.46 -21.86 -11.40
CA LEU A 353 -15.95 -20.48 -11.34
C LEU A 353 -16.41 -19.94 -12.70
N GLN A 354 -16.09 -20.64 -13.80
CA GLN A 354 -16.39 -20.20 -15.17
C GLN A 354 -17.71 -20.75 -15.73
N THR A 355 -18.40 -21.66 -15.03
CA THR A 355 -19.63 -22.28 -15.55
C THR A 355 -20.84 -21.34 -15.41
N ASP A 356 -21.68 -21.22 -16.43
CA ASP A 356 -22.78 -20.23 -16.49
C ASP A 356 -24.09 -20.70 -15.81
N GLU A 357 -23.99 -21.66 -14.88
CA GLU A 357 -25.13 -22.33 -14.25
C GLU A 357 -25.73 -21.51 -13.10
N GLY A 358 -26.39 -20.37 -13.35
CA GLY A 358 -27.43 -19.70 -12.50
C GLY A 358 -27.24 -19.52 -10.97
N VAL A 359 -26.13 -19.97 -10.39
CA VAL A 359 -25.80 -20.04 -8.97
C VAL A 359 -24.82 -18.91 -8.68
N ASP A 360 -25.06 -18.20 -7.60
CA ASP A 360 -24.22 -17.09 -7.14
C ASP A 360 -22.74 -17.54 -7.06
N LYS A 361 -21.86 -16.85 -7.79
CA LYS A 361 -20.41 -17.12 -7.84
C LYS A 361 -19.77 -17.07 -6.45
N PHE A 362 -20.33 -16.29 -5.52
CA PHE A 362 -19.90 -16.30 -4.12
C PHE A 362 -20.15 -17.66 -3.46
N ILE A 363 -21.33 -18.26 -3.65
CA ILE A 363 -21.66 -19.58 -3.09
C ILE A 363 -20.68 -20.62 -3.63
N ARG A 364 -20.39 -20.57 -4.94
CA ARG A 364 -19.42 -21.47 -5.54
C ARG A 364 -18.02 -21.29 -4.98
N LEU A 365 -17.55 -20.04 -4.90
CA LEU A 365 -16.28 -19.70 -4.27
C LEU A 365 -16.18 -20.32 -2.88
N THR A 366 -17.22 -20.15 -2.05
CA THR A 366 -17.22 -20.70 -0.69
C THR A 366 -17.22 -22.22 -0.64
N SER A 367 -17.75 -22.90 -1.66
CA SER A 367 -17.77 -24.37 -1.76
C SER A 367 -16.54 -24.98 -2.44
N LEU A 368 -15.61 -24.16 -2.94
CA LEU A 368 -14.40 -24.70 -3.58
C LEU A 368 -13.52 -25.38 -2.53
N PRO A 369 -12.98 -26.59 -2.80
CA PRO A 369 -11.93 -27.17 -1.98
C PRO A 369 -10.74 -26.22 -1.83
N GLU A 370 -10.47 -25.40 -2.84
CA GLU A 370 -9.47 -24.35 -2.82
C GLU A 370 -9.70 -23.31 -1.70
N TYR A 371 -10.96 -23.03 -1.40
CA TYR A 371 -11.39 -22.03 -0.45
C TYR A 371 -11.58 -22.66 0.94
N GLU A 372 -12.38 -23.74 1.07
CA GLU A 372 -12.62 -24.43 2.34
C GLU A 372 -11.36 -25.12 2.89
N GLY A 373 -10.60 -25.78 2.02
CA GLY A 373 -9.32 -26.42 2.31
C GLY A 373 -8.12 -25.51 2.08
N GLY A 374 -8.32 -24.19 2.06
CA GLY A 374 -7.29 -23.20 1.75
C GLY A 374 -6.07 -23.24 2.67
N ILE A 375 -6.12 -23.99 3.77
CA ILE A 375 -4.99 -24.36 4.62
C ILE A 375 -4.90 -25.89 4.65
N SER A 376 -3.77 -26.43 4.19
CA SER A 376 -3.48 -27.87 4.20
C SER A 376 -2.08 -28.21 4.71
#